data_AF-A0A4Y3J3C4-F1
#
_entry.id   AF-A0A4Y3J3C4-F1
#
_cell.length_a   1.000
_cell.length_b   1.000
_cell.length_c   1.000
_cell.angle_alpha   90.00
_cell.angle_beta   90.00
_cell.angle_gamma   90.00
#
_symmetry.space_group_name_H-M   'P 1'
#
loop_
_entity.id
_entity.type
_entity.pdbx_description
1 polymer ?
#
loop_
_entity_poly.entity_id
_entity_poly.type
_entity_poly.pdbx_seq_one_letter_code
_entity_poly.pdbx_strand_id
1 'polypeptide(L)'
;MPPSITPSTTQVETPPITISCQDLQNPAYQQTVLKIINQIRQQSRQCGQQYFAATRPLSWSNNLYKGALSHSEDMATHNFLGHVGSTGLDLKSRLKIYNTLGKANGENVASGQKTLDEVMSRWLSSPLHCSNLMNPKFTTYAIACASDQSVKQKSYWTQQFGTR
;
A
#
# COMPACT_ATOMS: atom_id res chain seq x y z
N MET A 1 -48.66 -9.12 34.13
CA MET A 1 -47.64 -8.39 33.36
C MET A 1 -46.58 -9.38 32.92
N PRO A 2 -46.41 -9.67 31.62
CA PRO A 2 -45.32 -10.51 31.17
C PRO A 2 -44.02 -9.70 31.13
N PRO A 3 -42.85 -10.30 31.41
CA PRO A 3 -41.56 -9.63 31.26
C PRO A 3 -41.25 -9.44 29.77
N SER A 4 -40.86 -8.22 29.39
CA SER A 4 -40.37 -7.88 28.06
C SER A 4 -39.01 -8.55 27.82
N ILE A 5 -38.98 -9.44 26.84
CA ILE A 5 -37.76 -10.05 26.32
C ILE A 5 -37.22 -9.12 25.23
N THR A 6 -36.21 -8.31 25.54
CA THR A 6 -35.43 -7.61 24.51
C THR A 6 -34.51 -8.61 23.81
N PRO A 7 -34.48 -8.67 22.47
CA PRO A 7 -33.50 -9.47 21.76
C PRO A 7 -32.13 -8.77 21.82
N SER A 8 -31.16 -9.39 22.49
CA SER A 8 -29.75 -9.03 22.38
C SER A 8 -29.29 -9.34 20.96
N THR A 9 -29.09 -8.31 20.15
CA THR A 9 -28.35 -8.44 18.89
C THR A 9 -26.88 -8.66 19.23
N THR A 10 -26.43 -9.91 19.12
CA THR A 10 -25.01 -10.28 19.13
C THR A 10 -24.32 -9.54 17.98
N GLN A 11 -23.68 -8.41 18.26
CA GLN A 11 -22.74 -7.80 17.34
C GLN A 11 -21.51 -8.70 17.28
N VAL A 12 -21.24 -9.27 16.11
CA VAL A 12 -19.99 -9.96 15.81
C VAL A 12 -18.91 -8.89 15.71
N GLU A 13 -18.24 -8.62 16.82
CA GLU A 13 -17.05 -7.77 16.86
C GLU A 13 -15.91 -8.54 16.16
N THR A 14 -15.74 -8.27 14.86
CA THR A 14 -14.58 -8.79 14.13
C THR A 14 -13.39 -7.96 14.61
N PRO A 15 -12.32 -8.55 15.19
CA PRO A 15 -11.15 -7.77 15.57
C PRO A 15 -10.61 -7.02 14.34
N PRO A 16 -10.10 -5.79 14.48
CA PRO A 16 -9.54 -5.05 13.37
C PRO A 16 -8.41 -5.90 12.75
N ILE A 17 -8.60 -6.32 11.50
CA ILE A 17 -7.65 -7.19 10.80
C ILE A 17 -6.33 -6.43 10.67
N THR A 18 -5.35 -6.81 11.51
CA THR A 18 -4.00 -6.26 11.43
C THR A 18 -3.25 -6.98 10.32
N ILE A 19 -2.98 -6.29 9.21
CA ILE A 19 -2.26 -6.86 8.06
C ILE A 19 -0.77 -6.61 8.25
N SER A 20 0.01 -7.68 8.39
CA SER A 20 1.47 -7.65 8.50
C SER A 20 2.16 -7.71 7.13
N CYS A 21 3.49 -7.61 7.13
CA CYS A 21 4.31 -7.74 5.93
C CYS A 21 4.13 -9.10 5.23
N GLN A 22 4.10 -10.19 6.00
CA GLN A 22 4.01 -11.56 5.52
C GLN A 22 2.64 -11.86 4.88
N ASP A 23 1.59 -11.22 5.38
CA ASP A 23 0.21 -11.40 4.89
C ASP A 23 0.05 -10.97 3.43
N LEU A 24 0.84 -10.00 2.96
CA LEU A 24 0.74 -9.47 1.59
C LEU A 24 1.11 -10.46 0.48
N GLN A 25 1.66 -11.63 0.81
CA GLN A 25 1.86 -12.71 -0.15
C GLN A 25 0.54 -13.40 -0.55
N ASN A 26 -0.49 -13.32 0.30
CA ASN A 26 -1.78 -13.93 0.06
C ASN A 26 -2.72 -12.96 -0.71
N PRO A 27 -3.27 -13.38 -1.87
CA PRO A 27 -4.17 -12.54 -2.67
C PRO A 27 -5.39 -12.00 -1.93
N ALA A 28 -5.91 -12.70 -0.92
CA ALA A 28 -7.05 -12.20 -0.13
C ALA A 28 -6.70 -10.93 0.65
N TYR A 29 -5.50 -10.86 1.23
CA TYR A 29 -5.02 -9.66 1.91
C TYR A 29 -4.70 -8.55 0.90
N GLN A 30 -4.12 -8.87 -0.26
CA GLN A 30 -3.92 -7.89 -1.34
C GLN A 30 -5.23 -7.20 -1.76
N GLN A 31 -6.31 -7.98 -1.93
CA GLN A 31 -7.65 -7.43 -2.23
C GLN A 31 -8.22 -6.60 -1.08
N THR A 32 -7.95 -7.01 0.16
CA THR A 32 -8.34 -6.23 1.35
C THR A 32 -7.63 -4.88 1.37
N VAL A 33 -6.31 -4.86 1.09
CA VAL A 33 -5.54 -3.62 1.01
C VAL A 33 -6.04 -2.74 -0.13
N LEU A 34 -6.34 -3.30 -1.32
CA LEU A 34 -6.92 -2.52 -2.41
C LEU A 34 -8.23 -1.83 -1.99
N LYS A 35 -9.11 -2.53 -1.27
CA LYS A 35 -10.35 -1.94 -0.74
C LYS A 35 -10.06 -0.77 0.21
N ILE A 36 -9.11 -0.95 1.13
CA ILE A 36 -8.68 0.11 2.07
C ILE A 36 -8.16 1.34 1.31
N ILE A 37 -7.29 1.16 0.34
CA ILE A 37 -6.77 2.26 -0.49
C ILE A 37 -7.88 2.96 -1.27
N ASN A 38 -8.82 2.19 -1.81
CA ASN A 38 -9.96 2.77 -2.52
C ASN A 38 -10.94 3.49 -1.60
N GLN A 39 -11.06 3.10 -0.32
CA GLN A 39 -11.80 3.86 0.68
C GLN A 39 -11.09 5.17 1.04
N ILE A 40 -9.76 5.14 1.22
CA ILE A 40 -8.94 6.35 1.41
C ILE A 40 -9.14 7.34 0.27
N ARG A 41 -9.12 6.85 -0.98
CA ARG A 41 -9.28 7.68 -2.20
C ARG A 41 -10.69 8.25 -2.37
N GLN A 42 -11.71 7.65 -1.76
CA GLN A 42 -13.09 8.15 -1.79
C GLN A 42 -13.32 9.34 -0.85
N GLN A 43 -12.32 9.72 -0.05
CA GLN A 43 -12.40 10.88 0.83
C GLN A 43 -11.48 11.97 0.29
N SER A 44 -11.98 13.20 0.19
CA SER A 44 -11.13 14.36 -0.07
C SER A 44 -10.09 14.52 1.04
N ARG A 45 -8.89 14.98 0.70
CA ARG A 45 -7.79 15.07 1.63
C ARG A 45 -6.88 16.24 1.33
N GLN A 46 -6.40 16.87 2.41
CA GLN A 46 -5.31 17.82 2.36
C GLN A 46 -3.98 17.06 2.50
N CYS A 47 -3.14 17.07 1.46
CA CYS A 47 -1.80 16.49 1.46
C CYS A 47 -0.77 17.63 1.54
N GLY A 48 -0.41 18.04 2.76
CA GLY A 48 0.42 19.23 2.98
C GLY A 48 -0.34 20.51 2.54
N GLN A 49 0.20 21.24 1.58
CA GLN A 49 -0.47 22.44 1.03
C GLN A 49 -1.41 22.14 -0.14
N GLN A 50 -1.39 20.91 -0.67
CA GLN A 50 -2.21 20.53 -1.82
C GLN A 50 -3.50 19.84 -1.40
N TYR A 51 -4.63 20.38 -1.84
CA TYR A 51 -5.93 19.73 -1.70
C TYR A 51 -6.16 18.72 -2.83
N PHE A 52 -6.68 17.55 -2.47
CA PHE A 52 -7.17 16.53 -3.40
C PHE A 52 -8.64 16.23 -3.11
N ALA A 53 -9.48 16.31 -4.14
CA ALA A 53 -10.85 15.80 -4.06
C ALA A 53 -10.86 14.27 -3.98
N ALA A 54 -12.01 13.70 -3.59
CA ALA A 54 -12.26 12.27 -3.75
C ALA A 54 -12.03 11.85 -5.22
N THR A 55 -11.40 10.70 -5.42
CA THR A 55 -10.91 10.26 -6.72
C THR A 55 -11.26 8.81 -7.01
N ARG A 56 -11.11 8.43 -8.29
CA ARG A 56 -11.54 7.13 -8.80
C ARG A 56 -10.80 5.98 -8.11
N PRO A 57 -11.47 4.83 -7.90
CA PRO A 57 -10.82 3.65 -7.36
C PRO A 57 -9.74 3.15 -8.33
N LEU A 58 -8.71 2.53 -7.76
CA LEU A 58 -7.64 1.84 -8.47
C LEU A 58 -8.01 0.37 -8.67
N SER A 59 -7.43 -0.23 -9.70
CA SER A 59 -7.47 -1.68 -9.94
C SER A 59 -6.14 -2.33 -9.56
N TRP A 60 -6.19 -3.49 -8.91
CA TRP A 60 -4.98 -4.26 -8.61
C TRP A 60 -4.24 -4.68 -9.89
N SER A 61 -2.91 -4.65 -9.85
CA SER A 61 -2.06 -5.09 -10.95
C SER A 61 -1.00 -6.08 -10.47
N ASN A 62 -1.14 -7.35 -10.87
CA ASN A 62 -0.16 -8.39 -10.54
C ASN A 62 1.25 -8.09 -11.07
N ASN A 63 1.36 -7.39 -12.20
CA ASN A 63 2.67 -7.01 -12.73
C ASN A 63 3.32 -5.88 -11.91
N LEU A 64 2.52 -4.91 -11.42
CA LEU A 64 3.06 -3.91 -10.47
C LEU A 64 3.46 -4.60 -9.15
N TYR A 65 2.68 -5.56 -8.69
CA TYR A 65 3.02 -6.32 -7.48
C TYR A 65 4.37 -7.01 -7.60
N LYS A 66 4.66 -7.68 -8.73
CA LYS A 66 5.97 -8.29 -8.97
C LYS A 66 7.11 -7.27 -8.88
N GLY A 67 6.94 -6.08 -9.45
CA GLY A 67 7.92 -4.99 -9.37
C GLY A 67 8.09 -4.39 -7.97
N ALA A 68 6.99 -4.22 -7.25
CA ALA A 68 7.00 -3.75 -5.87
C ALA A 68 7.64 -4.77 -4.93
N LEU A 69 7.36 -6.07 -5.12
CA LEU A 69 7.93 -7.15 -4.32
C LEU A 69 9.43 -7.24 -4.53
N SER A 70 9.87 -7.29 -5.79
CA SER A 70 11.31 -7.32 -6.13
C SER A 70 12.06 -6.13 -5.53
N HIS A 71 11.48 -4.92 -5.56
CA HIS A 71 12.10 -3.75 -4.95
C HIS A 71 12.14 -3.81 -3.42
N SER A 72 11.09 -4.36 -2.80
CA SER A 72 11.05 -4.56 -1.33
C SER A 72 12.08 -5.58 -0.88
N GLU A 73 12.22 -6.69 -1.63
CA GLU A 73 13.23 -7.73 -1.40
C GLU A 73 14.65 -7.18 -1.59
N ASP A 74 14.88 -6.35 -2.59
CA ASP A 74 16.16 -5.69 -2.83
C ASP A 74 16.55 -4.78 -1.65
N MET A 75 15.62 -3.92 -1.21
CA MET A 75 15.80 -3.06 -0.04
C MET A 75 16.07 -3.86 1.24
N ALA A 76 15.34 -4.97 1.44
CA ALA A 76 15.52 -5.84 2.60
C ALA A 76 16.86 -6.59 2.58
N THR A 77 17.28 -7.07 1.41
CA THR A 77 18.54 -7.82 1.23
C THR A 77 19.76 -6.93 1.45
N HIS A 78 19.70 -5.70 0.95
CA HIS A 78 20.83 -4.76 0.99
C HIS A 78 20.69 -3.69 2.10
N ASN A 79 19.69 -3.82 2.97
CA ASN A 79 19.47 -2.97 4.14
C ASN A 79 19.43 -1.45 3.86
N PHE A 80 18.75 -1.04 2.79
CA PHE A 80 18.61 0.37 2.42
C PHE A 80 17.14 0.74 2.18
N LEU A 81 16.84 2.04 2.25
CA LEU A 81 15.55 2.60 1.85
C LEU A 81 15.79 3.60 0.72
N GLY A 82 15.19 3.36 -0.45
CA GLY A 82 15.35 4.26 -1.59
C GLY A 82 14.47 3.90 -2.77
N HIS A 83 14.32 4.83 -3.70
CA HIS A 83 13.58 4.63 -4.96
C HIS A 83 14.42 3.99 -6.07
N VAL A 84 15.75 4.02 -5.92
CA VAL A 84 16.72 3.38 -6.83
C VAL A 84 17.23 2.11 -6.15
N GLY A 85 17.15 0.99 -6.85
CA GLY A 85 17.60 -0.31 -6.33
C GLY A 85 19.11 -0.41 -6.20
N SER A 86 19.60 -1.45 -5.55
CA SER A 86 21.03 -1.74 -5.35
C SER A 86 21.80 -1.89 -6.68
N THR A 87 21.11 -2.30 -7.74
CA THR A 87 21.63 -2.44 -9.10
C THR A 87 21.50 -1.18 -9.96
N GLY A 88 21.03 -0.06 -9.37
CA GLY A 88 20.84 1.22 -10.06
C GLY A 88 19.51 1.35 -10.81
N LEU A 89 18.63 0.34 -10.76
CA LEU A 89 17.32 0.41 -11.41
C LEU A 89 16.39 1.37 -10.66
N ASP A 90 15.90 2.40 -11.36
CA ASP A 90 14.86 3.30 -10.87
C ASP A 90 13.44 2.75 -11.11
N LEU A 91 12.41 3.45 -10.62
CA LEU A 91 11.01 3.06 -10.80
C LEU A 91 10.67 2.82 -12.28
N LYS A 92 11.06 3.73 -13.18
CA LYS A 92 10.71 3.60 -14.61
C LYS A 92 11.34 2.35 -15.22
N SER A 93 12.58 2.04 -14.86
CA SER A 93 13.29 0.85 -15.32
C SER A 93 12.62 -0.42 -14.79
N ARG A 94 12.26 -0.47 -13.51
CA ARG A 94 11.49 -1.58 -12.92
C ARG A 94 10.14 -1.76 -13.64
N LEU A 95 9.39 -0.69 -13.87
CA LEU A 95 8.09 -0.77 -14.55
C LEU A 95 8.22 -1.27 -16.01
N LYS A 96 9.32 -0.96 -16.71
CA LYS A 96 9.60 -1.53 -18.03
C LYS A 96 9.82 -3.04 -17.96
N ILE A 97 10.64 -3.51 -17.01
CA ILE A 97 10.92 -4.95 -16.81
C ILE A 97 9.62 -5.73 -16.59
N TYR A 98 8.69 -5.17 -15.82
CA TYR A 98 7.39 -5.80 -15.53
C TYR A 98 6.27 -5.41 -16.49
N ASN A 99 6.56 -4.78 -17.64
CA ASN A 99 5.57 -4.39 -18.66
C ASN A 99 4.39 -3.58 -18.10
N THR A 100 4.67 -2.59 -17.27
CA THR A 100 3.69 -1.72 -16.59
C THR A 100 3.98 -0.24 -16.73
N LEU A 101 5.01 0.14 -17.51
CA LEU A 101 5.30 1.54 -17.78
C LEU A 101 4.17 2.17 -18.59
N GLY A 102 3.51 3.17 -18.01
CA GLY A 102 2.45 3.94 -18.64
C GLY A 102 2.74 5.44 -18.68
N LYS A 103 1.70 6.24 -18.95
CA LYS A 103 1.78 7.71 -19.04
C LYS A 103 2.00 8.38 -17.69
N ALA A 104 1.53 7.76 -16.61
CA ALA A 104 1.80 8.20 -15.25
C ALA A 104 2.13 7.01 -14.36
N ASN A 105 3.09 7.22 -13.47
CA ASN A 105 3.58 6.25 -12.51
C ASN A 105 3.98 6.95 -11.21
N GLY A 106 3.92 6.23 -10.11
CA GLY A 106 4.29 6.73 -8.79
C GLY A 106 4.74 5.61 -7.87
N GLU A 107 5.52 5.95 -6.86
CA GLU A 107 6.00 5.00 -5.86
C GLU A 107 6.07 5.67 -4.49
N ASN A 108 5.61 4.95 -3.47
CA ASN A 108 5.90 5.24 -2.08
C ASN A 108 6.73 4.07 -1.53
N VAL A 109 7.79 4.37 -0.77
CA VAL A 109 8.57 3.38 -0.04
C VAL A 109 8.58 3.71 1.45
N ALA A 110 8.70 2.69 2.29
CA ALA A 110 8.87 2.87 3.72
C ALA A 110 9.63 1.70 4.33
N SER A 111 10.15 1.87 5.54
CA SER A 111 10.74 0.77 6.30
C SER A 111 10.48 0.88 7.80
N GLY A 112 10.41 -0.27 8.47
CA GLY A 112 10.26 -0.39 9.92
C GLY A 112 8.82 -0.40 10.46
N GLN A 113 7.80 -0.15 9.64
CA GLN A 113 6.39 -0.23 10.06
C GLN A 113 5.93 -1.69 10.05
N LYS A 114 5.43 -2.21 11.17
CA LYS A 114 5.10 -3.63 11.30
C LYS A 114 3.80 -4.02 10.62
N THR A 115 2.93 -3.05 10.39
CA THR A 115 1.56 -3.28 9.89
C THR A 115 1.20 -2.32 8.76
N LEU A 116 0.18 -2.70 8.00
CA LEU A 116 -0.41 -1.85 6.98
C LEU A 116 -0.88 -0.50 7.54
N ASP A 117 -1.53 -0.50 8.70
CA ASP A 117 -2.05 0.73 9.30
C ASP A 117 -0.93 1.70 9.69
N GLU A 118 0.18 1.19 10.22
CA GLU A 118 1.36 1.98 10.53
C GLU A 118 1.96 2.62 9.27
N VAL A 119 2.14 1.86 8.19
CA VAL A 119 2.71 2.40 6.93
C VAL A 119 1.74 3.34 6.21
N MET A 120 0.44 3.05 6.22
CA MET A 120 -0.58 3.95 5.67
C MET A 120 -0.62 5.28 6.42
N SER A 121 -0.59 5.26 7.75
CA SER A 121 -0.54 6.47 8.58
C SER A 121 0.71 7.30 8.28
N ARG A 122 1.87 6.65 8.12
CA ARG A 122 3.13 7.30 7.72
C ARG A 122 3.07 7.92 6.32
N TRP A 123 2.46 7.26 5.35
CA TRP A 123 2.32 7.83 4.00
C TRP A 123 1.28 8.96 3.95
N LEU A 124 0.15 8.82 4.66
CA LEU A 124 -0.89 9.85 4.69
C LEU A 124 -0.44 11.13 5.42
N SER A 125 0.48 11.03 6.38
CA SER A 125 1.06 12.19 7.07
C SER A 125 2.19 12.87 6.29
N SER A 126 2.72 12.23 5.24
CA SER A 126 3.73 12.83 4.36
C SER A 126 3.07 13.49 3.14
N PRO A 127 3.25 14.80 2.90
CA PRO A 127 2.65 15.48 1.75
C PRO A 127 2.94 14.82 0.40
N LEU A 128 4.17 14.34 0.19
CA LEU A 128 4.57 13.71 -1.07
C LEU A 128 3.94 12.32 -1.23
N HIS A 129 3.96 11.49 -0.19
CA HIS A 129 3.39 10.14 -0.26
C HIS A 129 1.85 10.17 -0.32
N CYS A 130 1.22 11.08 0.43
CA CYS A 130 -0.21 11.37 0.37
C CYS A 130 -0.63 11.82 -1.03
N SER A 131 0.14 12.70 -1.68
CA SER A 131 -0.13 13.14 -3.05
C SER A 131 -0.11 11.98 -4.05
N ASN A 132 0.78 11.00 -3.90
CA ASN A 132 0.77 9.79 -4.73
C ASN A 132 -0.51 8.96 -4.51
N LEU A 133 -0.90 8.73 -3.25
CA LEU A 133 -2.14 8.01 -2.90
C LEU A 133 -3.39 8.65 -3.51
N MET A 134 -3.46 9.98 -3.54
CA MET A 134 -4.62 10.74 -3.99
C MET A 134 -4.56 11.16 -5.47
N ASN A 135 -3.47 10.88 -6.19
CA ASN A 135 -3.31 11.34 -7.56
C ASN A 135 -4.38 10.74 -8.49
N PRO A 136 -5.21 11.56 -9.17
CA PRO A 136 -6.28 11.08 -10.04
C PRO A 136 -5.78 10.51 -11.36
N LYS A 137 -4.51 10.70 -11.71
CA LYS A 137 -3.94 10.14 -12.94
C LYS A 137 -3.77 8.63 -12.87
N PHE A 138 -3.65 8.04 -11.67
CA PHE A 138 -3.41 6.61 -11.51
C PHE A 138 -4.70 5.80 -11.65
N THR A 139 -4.60 4.67 -12.32
CA THR A 139 -5.69 3.69 -12.50
C THR A 139 -5.32 2.29 -12.02
N THR A 140 -4.03 2.00 -11.82
CA THR A 140 -3.55 0.73 -11.29
C THR A 140 -2.71 0.88 -10.05
N TYR A 141 -2.72 -0.18 -9.24
CA TYR A 141 -2.12 -0.21 -7.91
C TYR A 141 -1.51 -1.58 -7.59
N ALA A 142 -0.42 -1.57 -6.83
CA ALA A 142 0.01 -2.69 -6.02
C ALA A 142 0.80 -2.22 -4.80
N ILE A 143 0.86 -3.08 -3.79
CA ILE A 143 1.76 -2.93 -2.64
C ILE A 143 2.37 -4.28 -2.31
N ALA A 144 3.63 -4.28 -1.94
CA ALA A 144 4.35 -5.45 -1.46
C ALA A 144 5.19 -5.09 -0.25
N CYS A 145 5.60 -6.12 0.49
CA CYS A 145 6.50 -5.98 1.61
C CYS A 145 7.46 -7.16 1.68
N ALA A 146 8.69 -6.91 2.11
CA ALA A 146 9.68 -7.93 2.48
C ALA A 146 10.33 -7.54 3.81
N SER A 147 10.80 -8.53 4.58
CA SER A 147 11.53 -8.28 5.84
C SER A 147 13.00 -8.67 5.67
N ASP A 148 13.90 -7.93 6.31
CA ASP A 148 15.30 -8.35 6.41
C ASP A 148 15.47 -9.59 7.30
N GLN A 149 16.66 -10.20 7.24
CA GLN A 149 17.02 -11.37 8.04
C GLN A 149 17.53 -11.00 9.44
N SER A 150 17.36 -9.75 9.88
CA SER A 150 17.79 -9.33 11.22
C SER A 150 16.87 -9.93 12.28
N VAL A 151 17.33 -10.01 13.53
CA VAL A 151 16.49 -10.43 14.67
C VAL A 151 15.23 -9.59 14.80
N LYS A 152 15.30 -8.30 14.41
CA LYS A 152 14.17 -7.37 14.45
C LYS A 152 13.23 -7.50 13.25
N GLN A 153 13.62 -8.27 12.21
CA GLN A 153 12.88 -8.47 10.96
C GLN A 153 12.31 -7.15 10.44
N LYS A 154 13.19 -6.20 10.13
CA LYS A 154 12.76 -4.87 9.69
C LYS A 154 12.06 -5.02 8.34
N SER A 155 10.82 -4.58 8.29
CA SER A 155 9.99 -4.59 7.08
C SER A 155 10.38 -3.46 6.12
N TYR A 156 10.27 -3.72 4.83
CA TYR A 156 10.46 -2.78 3.72
C TYR A 156 9.22 -2.85 2.84
N TRP A 157 8.55 -1.73 2.68
CA TRP A 157 7.27 -1.61 1.96
C TRP A 157 7.48 -0.84 0.67
N THR A 158 6.91 -1.35 -0.41
CA THR A 158 6.86 -0.65 -1.70
C THR A 158 5.42 -0.61 -2.18
N GLN A 159 4.92 0.59 -2.44
CA GLN A 159 3.61 0.83 -3.04
C GLN A 159 3.83 1.48 -4.41
N GLN A 160 3.30 0.86 -5.47
CA GLN A 160 3.45 1.33 -6.84
C GLN A 160 2.11 1.65 -7.48
N PHE A 161 2.11 2.72 -8.26
CA PHE A 161 0.97 3.22 -9.00
C PHE A 161 1.31 3.32 -10.48
N GLY A 162 0.31 3.10 -11.33
CA GLY A 162 0.45 3.20 -12.77
C GLY A 162 -0.83 3.62 -13.48
N THR A 163 -0.74 3.63 -14.81
CA THR A 163 -1.87 3.79 -15.72
C THR A 163 -1.95 2.56 -16.61
N ARG A 164 -3.15 1.99 -16.77
CA ARG A 164 -3.50 1.14 -17.91
C ARG A 164 -4.13 1.98 -19.01
#